data_AF-A0A7Y7IAB4-F1
#
_entry.id   AF-A0A7Y7IAB4-F1
#
_cell.length_a   1.000
_cell.length_b   1.000
_cell.length_c   1.000
_cell.angle_alpha   90.00
_cell.angle_beta   90.00
_cell.angle_gamma   90.00
#
_symmetry.space_group_name_H-M   'P 1'
#
loop_
_entity.id
_entity.type
_entity.pdbx_description
1 polymer ?
#
loop_
_entity_poly.entity_id
_entity_poly.type
_entity_poly.pdbx_seq_one_letter_code
_entity_poly.pdbx_strand_id
1 'polypeptide(L)'
;MATLPFGFLEGTGFEQLDPRFKGCIPGPERVQRLWTGARWCEGPAWFAAHRTLVWSDIPNNRMLRFDEFNGTVGTFREPSDNTNGNTVDREGRLVSCEHLTRRVTRTEHDGTITVLASHWNGKRLNSPNDVVVHSDGAVWFTDPSYGILSDYEGLKAESEIGACHVYRIDPQRGEVELMADDFVKPNGLAFSPDESLLYIADTGASHAPDGPRHIRRFKVGADGRSLSGGEVFAECTSGLFDGFRLDTEGRIWTSALDGVHAYHPDGTLLGKILLPERVANVCFGGPKRNRLFICATTSLYAITLNAKGA
;
A
#
# COMPACT_ATOMS: atom_id res chain seq x y z
N MET A 1 10.77 13.31 35.28
CA MET A 1 10.22 13.16 33.91
C MET A 1 10.26 14.52 33.26
N ALA A 2 11.14 14.75 32.29
CA ALA A 2 11.23 16.03 31.60
C ALA A 2 10.05 16.14 30.63
N THR A 3 9.09 16.99 30.96
CA THR A 3 8.01 17.42 30.08
C THR A 3 8.61 18.22 28.93
N LEU A 4 8.69 17.61 27.74
CA LEU A 4 9.07 18.29 26.51
C LEU A 4 7.92 19.23 26.07
N PRO A 5 8.20 20.42 25.50
CA PRO A 5 7.31 21.58 25.65
C PRO A 5 6.18 21.73 24.62
N PHE A 6 5.91 20.75 23.75
CA PHE A 6 4.93 20.92 22.65
C PHE A 6 4.08 19.67 22.41
N GLY A 7 2.81 19.87 22.04
CA GLY A 7 1.74 18.86 21.98
C GLY A 7 2.08 17.61 21.17
N PHE A 8 2.27 16.50 21.88
CA PHE A 8 2.37 15.16 21.32
C PHE A 8 0.97 14.57 21.14
N LEU A 9 0.76 13.85 20.04
CA LEU A 9 -0.42 13.01 19.91
C LEU A 9 -0.22 11.76 20.76
N GLU A 10 -1.15 11.49 21.66
CA GLU A 10 -1.11 10.32 22.54
C GLU A 10 -1.00 9.02 21.72
N GLY A 11 -0.19 8.07 22.19
CA GLY A 11 0.07 6.80 21.51
C GLY A 11 1.01 6.88 20.30
N THR A 12 1.63 8.04 20.04
CA THR A 12 2.68 8.17 19.01
C THR A 12 4.08 8.19 19.63
N GLY A 13 5.07 7.74 18.88
CA GLY A 13 6.46 7.70 19.32
C GLY A 13 7.40 7.03 18.33
N PHE A 14 8.64 6.81 18.76
CA PHE A 14 9.66 6.12 17.97
C PHE A 14 10.31 5.03 18.82
N GLU A 15 10.40 3.82 18.27
CA GLU A 15 11.16 2.71 18.84
C GLU A 15 12.42 2.50 17.99
N GLN A 16 13.60 2.77 18.55
CA GLN A 16 14.88 2.54 17.87
C GLN A 16 15.41 1.16 18.22
N LEU A 17 15.62 0.31 17.20
CA LEU A 17 16.14 -1.06 17.34
C LEU A 17 17.55 -1.20 16.76
N ASP A 18 17.90 -0.34 15.79
CA ASP A 18 19.23 -0.25 15.17
C ASP A 18 19.70 1.23 15.13
N PRO A 19 20.99 1.52 15.37
CA PRO A 19 21.53 2.88 15.29
C PRO A 19 21.26 3.63 13.97
N ARG A 20 21.13 2.91 12.84
CA ARG A 20 20.82 3.47 11.52
C ARG A 20 19.47 4.18 11.49
N PHE A 21 18.49 3.76 12.32
CA PHE A 21 17.16 4.37 12.36
C PHE A 21 17.17 5.83 12.80
N LYS A 22 18.12 6.22 13.67
CA LYS A 22 18.26 7.60 14.13
C LYS A 22 18.47 8.58 12.97
N GLY A 23 19.12 8.14 11.90
CA GLY A 23 19.33 8.95 10.70
C GLY A 23 18.05 9.17 9.87
N CYS A 24 17.02 8.33 10.04
CA CYS A 24 15.81 8.38 9.23
C CYS A 24 14.82 9.47 9.67
N ILE A 25 14.86 9.88 10.94
CA ILE A 25 13.89 10.82 11.54
C ILE A 25 14.57 12.16 11.83
N PRO A 26 14.08 13.29 11.27
CA PRO A 26 14.56 14.61 11.67
C PRO A 26 14.30 14.85 13.17
N GLY A 27 15.29 15.34 13.91
CA GLY A 27 15.24 15.49 15.37
C GLY A 27 13.98 16.18 15.96
N PRO A 28 13.46 17.28 15.38
CA PRO A 28 12.26 17.95 15.91
C PRO A 28 10.93 17.36 15.38
N GLU A 29 10.98 16.33 14.54
CA GLU A 29 9.79 15.84 13.85
C GLU A 29 8.96 14.86 14.69
N ARG A 30 7.66 14.86 14.43
CA ARG A 30 6.65 14.09 15.14
C ARG A 30 5.54 13.67 14.20
N VAL A 31 4.83 12.59 14.53
CA VAL A 31 3.64 12.15 13.82
C VAL A 31 2.53 13.19 13.99
N GLN A 32 1.83 13.49 12.89
CA GLN A 32 0.68 14.38 12.85
C GLN A 32 -0.54 13.58 12.40
N ARG A 33 -1.69 13.79 13.05
CA ARG A 33 -2.99 13.35 12.52
C ARG A 33 -3.54 14.46 11.64
N LEU A 34 -3.60 14.21 10.33
CA LEU A 34 -4.13 15.15 9.36
C LEU A 34 -5.66 15.12 9.31
N TRP A 35 -6.26 13.95 9.53
CA TRP A 35 -7.70 13.77 9.48
C TRP A 35 -8.14 12.48 10.18
N THR A 36 -9.42 12.42 10.59
CA THR A 36 -10.09 11.22 11.12
C THR A 36 -11.57 11.22 10.70
N GLY A 37 -12.17 10.04 10.57
CA GLY A 37 -13.60 9.89 10.22
C GLY A 37 -13.90 8.78 9.20
N ALA A 38 -12.91 7.98 8.81
CA ALA A 38 -13.10 6.81 7.97
C ALA A 38 -13.49 5.58 8.79
N ARG A 39 -13.95 4.54 8.12
CA ARG A 39 -14.07 3.19 8.72
C ARG A 39 -12.82 2.36 8.50
N TRP A 40 -12.20 2.47 7.32
CA TRP A 40 -10.93 1.82 7.00
C TRP A 40 -10.18 2.60 5.91
N CYS A 41 -9.15 3.35 6.32
CA CYS A 41 -8.25 4.07 5.45
C CYS A 41 -7.27 3.10 4.77
N GLU A 42 -7.22 3.13 3.44
CA GLU A 42 -6.34 2.28 2.62
C GLU A 42 -5.85 2.99 1.35
N GLY A 43 -4.89 2.39 0.65
CA GLY A 43 -4.45 2.76 -0.68
C GLY A 43 -4.10 4.23 -0.88
N PRO A 44 -3.22 4.86 -0.08
CA PRO A 44 -2.79 6.24 -0.30
C PRO A 44 -1.94 6.37 -1.58
N ALA A 45 -2.27 7.35 -2.41
CA ALA A 45 -1.56 7.68 -3.65
C ALA A 45 -1.33 9.20 -3.77
N TRP A 46 -0.09 9.60 -4.02
CA TRP A 46 0.31 11.02 -4.06
C TRP A 46 0.38 11.57 -5.49
N PHE A 47 -0.46 12.58 -5.77
CA PHE A 47 -0.42 13.35 -7.01
C PHE A 47 0.52 14.54 -6.87
N ALA A 48 1.79 14.37 -7.28
CA ALA A 48 2.80 15.41 -7.15
C ALA A 48 2.45 16.71 -7.89
N ALA A 49 1.86 16.61 -9.09
CA ALA A 49 1.46 17.77 -9.89
C ALA A 49 0.38 18.63 -9.19
N HIS A 50 -0.48 18.00 -8.40
CA HIS A 50 -1.60 18.68 -7.72
C HIS A 50 -1.33 18.93 -6.24
N ARG A 51 -0.24 18.34 -5.70
CA ARG A 51 0.08 18.29 -4.26
C ARG A 51 -1.08 17.79 -3.42
N THR A 52 -1.68 16.70 -3.90
CA THR A 52 -2.86 16.07 -3.31
C THR A 52 -2.57 14.61 -3.02
N LEU A 53 -2.95 14.16 -1.83
CA LEU A 53 -3.02 12.73 -1.51
C LEU A 53 -4.44 12.25 -1.76
N VAL A 54 -4.62 11.14 -2.46
CA VAL A 54 -5.89 10.42 -2.58
C VAL A 54 -5.78 9.11 -1.82
N TRP A 55 -6.83 8.68 -1.13
CA TRP A 55 -6.89 7.37 -0.46
C TRP A 55 -8.32 6.87 -0.37
N SER A 56 -8.47 5.60 0.00
CA SER A 56 -9.75 4.92 0.07
C SER A 56 -10.29 4.85 1.50
N ASP A 57 -11.61 5.00 1.65
CA ASP A 57 -12.37 4.68 2.85
C ASP A 57 -13.30 3.51 2.50
N ILE A 58 -12.73 2.30 2.50
CA ILE A 58 -13.30 1.13 1.78
C ILE A 58 -14.76 0.87 2.18
N PRO A 59 -15.12 0.77 3.48
CA PRO A 59 -16.47 0.38 3.88
C PRO A 59 -17.52 1.46 3.67
N ASN A 60 -17.10 2.72 3.53
CA ASN A 60 -17.99 3.83 3.20
C ASN A 60 -18.12 4.03 1.68
N ASN A 61 -17.52 3.16 0.87
CA ASN A 61 -17.58 3.19 -0.58
C ASN A 61 -17.25 4.57 -1.19
N ARG A 62 -16.18 5.18 -0.71
CA ARG A 62 -15.69 6.46 -1.21
C ARG A 62 -14.18 6.53 -1.21
N MET A 63 -13.65 7.43 -2.03
CA MET A 63 -12.27 7.89 -1.99
C MET A 63 -12.24 9.33 -1.46
N LEU A 64 -11.24 9.63 -0.66
CA LEU A 64 -11.00 10.95 -0.09
C LEU A 64 -9.75 11.57 -0.70
N ARG A 65 -9.63 12.89 -0.60
CA ARG A 65 -8.43 13.64 -0.98
C ARG A 65 -8.03 14.61 0.11
N PHE A 66 -6.73 14.76 0.31
CA PHE A 66 -6.11 15.74 1.19
C PHE A 66 -5.33 16.74 0.33
N ASP A 67 -5.68 18.01 0.44
CA ASP A 67 -5.03 19.12 -0.24
C ASP A 67 -3.90 19.67 0.64
N GLU A 68 -2.66 19.56 0.19
CA GLU A 68 -1.50 20.00 0.97
C GLU A 68 -1.42 21.52 1.16
N PHE A 69 -2.03 22.33 0.28
CA PHE A 69 -1.93 23.79 0.34
C PHE A 69 -2.77 24.38 1.47
N ASN A 70 -3.97 23.85 1.70
CA ASN A 70 -4.90 24.37 2.70
C ASN A 70 -5.18 23.38 3.84
N GLY A 71 -4.69 22.15 3.75
CA GLY A 71 -4.84 21.11 4.77
C GLY A 71 -6.24 20.51 4.85
N THR A 72 -7.12 20.76 3.86
CA THR A 72 -8.49 20.26 3.87
C THR A 72 -8.58 18.83 3.35
N VAL A 73 -9.55 18.09 3.88
CA VAL A 73 -9.96 16.79 3.36
C VAL A 73 -11.36 16.88 2.79
N GLY A 74 -11.57 16.31 1.60
CA GLY A 74 -12.87 16.21 0.97
C GLY A 74 -13.02 14.94 0.15
N THR A 75 -14.23 14.67 -0.34
CA THR A 75 -14.49 13.53 -1.22
C THR A 75 -13.79 13.71 -2.57
N PHE A 76 -13.08 12.67 -2.99
CA PHE A 76 -12.53 12.54 -4.35
C PHE A 76 -13.50 11.84 -5.29
N ARG A 77 -14.11 10.73 -4.85
CA ARG A 77 -15.07 9.94 -5.62
C ARG A 77 -16.05 9.21 -4.68
N GLU A 78 -17.34 9.27 -4.98
CA GLU A 78 -18.41 8.59 -4.23
C GLU A 78 -19.63 8.39 -5.16
N PRO A 79 -20.10 7.14 -5.40
CA PRO A 79 -19.51 5.87 -4.95
C PRO A 79 -18.17 5.58 -5.62
N SER A 80 -17.34 4.75 -4.99
CA SER A 80 -16.00 4.35 -5.47
C SER A 80 -15.88 2.86 -5.80
N ASP A 81 -16.98 2.13 -5.86
CA ASP A 81 -16.99 0.67 -6.04
C ASP A 81 -16.09 -0.09 -5.04
N ASN A 82 -16.10 0.35 -3.77
CA ASN A 82 -15.22 -0.13 -2.70
C ASN A 82 -13.75 -0.19 -3.16
N THR A 83 -13.26 0.93 -3.73
CA THR A 83 -11.84 1.05 -4.09
C THR A 83 -10.98 0.78 -2.86
N ASN A 84 -9.88 0.04 -3.05
CA ASN A 84 -8.88 -0.25 -2.04
C ASN A 84 -7.55 0.40 -2.42
N GLY A 85 -6.55 -0.36 -2.88
CA GLY A 85 -5.24 0.12 -3.24
C GLY A 85 -5.25 1.08 -4.41
N ASN A 86 -4.38 2.07 -4.35
CA ASN A 86 -4.18 3.06 -5.40
C ASN A 86 -2.71 3.32 -5.65
N THR A 87 -2.39 3.68 -6.89
CA THR A 87 -1.11 4.25 -7.25
C THR A 87 -1.27 5.28 -8.37
N VAL A 88 -0.24 6.11 -8.58
CA VAL A 88 -0.20 7.06 -9.70
C VAL A 88 0.74 6.48 -10.75
N ASP A 89 0.25 6.31 -11.97
CA ASP A 89 1.09 5.83 -13.07
C ASP A 89 2.09 6.90 -13.53
N ARG A 90 2.94 6.52 -14.49
CA ARG A 90 4.01 7.40 -15.00
C ARG A 90 3.50 8.60 -15.80
N GLU A 91 2.22 8.62 -16.15
CA GLU A 91 1.54 9.71 -16.86
C GLU A 91 0.72 10.59 -15.92
N GLY A 92 0.70 10.30 -14.61
CA GLY A 92 -0.05 11.07 -13.62
C GLY A 92 -1.53 10.70 -13.52
N ARG A 93 -1.90 9.49 -13.97
CA ARG A 93 -3.27 8.94 -13.86
C ARG A 93 -3.38 8.03 -12.65
N LEU A 94 -4.59 7.93 -12.10
CA LEU A 94 -4.87 7.07 -10.96
C LEU A 94 -5.09 5.63 -11.44
N VAL A 95 -4.35 4.67 -10.90
CA VAL A 95 -4.66 3.24 -11.06
C VAL A 95 -5.20 2.73 -9.72
N SER A 96 -6.33 2.04 -9.77
CA SER A 96 -7.11 1.65 -8.59
C SER A 96 -7.50 0.17 -8.63
N CYS A 97 -7.50 -0.44 -7.46
CA CYS A 97 -8.07 -1.76 -7.21
C CYS A 97 -9.50 -1.59 -6.66
N GLU A 98 -10.50 -2.20 -7.30
CA GLU A 98 -11.91 -2.10 -6.88
C GLU A 98 -12.43 -3.46 -6.38
N HIS A 99 -12.82 -3.53 -5.11
CA HIS A 99 -13.37 -4.74 -4.50
C HIS A 99 -14.76 -5.08 -5.06
N LEU A 100 -15.69 -4.11 -5.13
CA LEU A 100 -17.10 -4.38 -5.45
C LEU A 100 -17.27 -4.92 -6.87
N THR A 101 -16.60 -4.29 -7.82
CA THR A 101 -16.65 -4.59 -9.25
C THR A 101 -15.65 -5.67 -9.65
N ARG A 102 -14.70 -6.00 -8.75
CA ARG A 102 -13.67 -7.05 -8.92
C ARG A 102 -12.78 -6.78 -10.12
N ARG A 103 -12.19 -5.57 -10.17
CA ARG A 103 -11.38 -5.09 -11.31
C ARG A 103 -10.26 -4.14 -10.90
N VAL A 104 -9.28 -4.03 -11.77
CA VAL A 104 -8.27 -2.96 -11.76
C VAL A 104 -8.68 -1.93 -12.79
N THR A 105 -8.70 -0.65 -12.41
CA THR A 105 -9.12 0.46 -13.26
C THR A 105 -8.08 1.55 -13.34
N ARG A 106 -8.18 2.38 -14.37
CA ARG A 106 -7.42 3.61 -14.53
C ARG A 106 -8.36 4.78 -14.72
N THR A 107 -8.17 5.84 -13.95
CA THR A 107 -8.87 7.12 -14.14
C THR A 107 -8.07 7.97 -15.11
N GLU A 108 -8.61 8.19 -16.30
CA GLU A 108 -8.00 9.05 -17.31
C GLU A 108 -8.07 10.52 -16.90
N HIS A 109 -7.32 11.38 -17.60
CA HIS A 109 -7.25 12.82 -17.28
C HIS A 109 -8.59 13.56 -17.41
N ASP A 110 -9.48 13.08 -18.29
CA ASP A 110 -10.84 13.61 -18.43
C ASP A 110 -11.83 13.07 -17.39
N GLY A 111 -11.36 12.21 -16.48
CA GLY A 111 -12.16 11.56 -15.44
C GLY A 111 -12.84 10.28 -15.87
N THR A 112 -12.72 9.85 -17.12
CA THR A 112 -13.25 8.55 -17.58
C THR A 112 -12.52 7.38 -16.91
N ILE A 113 -13.23 6.27 -16.73
CA ILE A 113 -12.69 5.06 -16.08
C ILE A 113 -12.46 3.99 -17.14
N THR A 114 -11.20 3.63 -17.35
CA THR A 114 -10.78 2.51 -18.20
C THR A 114 -10.62 1.27 -17.33
N VAL A 115 -11.25 0.16 -17.70
CA VAL A 115 -11.02 -1.14 -17.04
C VAL A 115 -9.75 -1.76 -17.62
N LEU A 116 -8.75 -1.99 -16.77
CA LEU A 116 -7.48 -2.62 -17.17
C LEU A 116 -7.55 -4.14 -17.04
N ALA A 117 -8.18 -4.65 -15.98
CA ALA A 117 -8.38 -6.08 -15.77
C ALA A 117 -9.66 -6.33 -14.98
N SER A 118 -10.43 -7.35 -15.36
CA SER A 118 -11.60 -7.81 -14.59
C SER A 118 -11.71 -9.34 -14.53
N HIS A 119 -11.01 -10.04 -15.41
CA HIS A 119 -11.02 -11.49 -15.51
C HIS A 119 -9.61 -12.02 -15.78
N TRP A 120 -9.38 -13.26 -15.34
CA TRP A 120 -8.22 -14.07 -15.71
C TRP A 120 -8.72 -15.45 -16.18
N ASN A 121 -8.33 -15.88 -17.37
CA ASN A 121 -8.79 -17.13 -17.99
C ASN A 121 -10.32 -17.30 -17.97
N GLY A 122 -11.06 -16.23 -18.27
CA GLY A 122 -12.52 -16.22 -18.33
C GLY A 122 -13.24 -16.19 -16.97
N LYS A 123 -12.50 -16.23 -15.86
CA LYS A 123 -13.03 -16.16 -14.49
C LYS A 123 -12.84 -14.76 -13.93
N ARG A 124 -13.82 -14.24 -13.18
CA ARG A 124 -13.68 -12.93 -12.51
C ARG A 124 -12.55 -12.98 -11.48
N LEU A 125 -11.77 -11.90 -11.40
CA LEU A 125 -10.79 -11.67 -10.33
C LEU A 125 -11.46 -11.79 -8.95
N ASN A 126 -10.75 -12.12 -7.89
CA ASN A 126 -11.33 -12.20 -6.55
C ASN A 126 -11.82 -10.83 -6.08
N SER A 127 -10.86 -9.95 -5.77
CA SER A 127 -11.04 -8.58 -5.31
C SER A 127 -9.64 -7.96 -5.25
N PRO A 128 -9.14 -7.37 -6.36
CA PRO A 128 -7.82 -6.76 -6.39
C PRO A 128 -7.60 -5.85 -5.19
N ASN A 129 -6.41 -5.89 -4.58
CA ASN A 129 -6.19 -5.30 -3.26
C ASN A 129 -5.19 -4.15 -3.27
N ASP A 130 -3.92 -4.38 -3.62
CA ASP A 130 -2.92 -3.31 -3.84
C ASP A 130 -2.33 -3.39 -5.25
N VAL A 131 -1.77 -2.28 -5.72
CA VAL A 131 -1.31 -2.10 -7.11
C VAL A 131 -0.08 -1.21 -7.22
N VAL A 132 0.85 -1.58 -8.09
CA VAL A 132 2.02 -0.78 -8.47
C VAL A 132 2.19 -0.75 -10.00
N VAL A 133 2.82 0.31 -10.51
CA VAL A 133 3.14 0.45 -11.92
C VAL A 133 4.65 0.37 -12.08
N HIS A 134 5.10 -0.60 -12.87
CA HIS A 134 6.51 -0.81 -13.19
C HIS A 134 6.99 0.20 -14.26
N SER A 135 8.30 0.43 -14.39
CA SER A 135 8.85 1.43 -15.32
C SER A 135 8.56 1.16 -16.79
N ASP A 136 8.34 -0.10 -17.17
CA ASP A 136 7.90 -0.53 -18.51
C ASP A 136 6.42 -0.22 -18.79
N GLY A 137 5.68 0.31 -17.81
CA GLY A 137 4.26 0.64 -17.89
C GLY A 137 3.33 -0.50 -17.47
N ALA A 138 3.85 -1.69 -17.15
CA ALA A 138 3.05 -2.81 -16.69
C ALA A 138 2.43 -2.51 -15.32
N VAL A 139 1.19 -2.99 -15.13
CA VAL A 139 0.47 -2.85 -13.86
C VAL A 139 0.53 -4.17 -13.11
N TRP A 140 1.11 -4.17 -11.92
CA TRP A 140 1.20 -5.34 -11.06
C TRP A 140 0.24 -5.19 -9.88
N PHE A 141 -0.51 -6.24 -9.57
CA PHE A 141 -1.50 -6.19 -8.50
C PHE A 141 -1.66 -7.54 -7.79
N THR A 142 -2.12 -7.47 -6.55
CA THR A 142 -2.48 -8.65 -5.75
C THR A 142 -3.99 -8.87 -5.78
N ASP A 143 -4.42 -10.13 -5.82
CA ASP A 143 -5.84 -10.50 -5.91
C ASP A 143 -6.26 -11.48 -4.78
N PRO A 144 -6.16 -11.05 -3.51
CA PRO A 144 -6.75 -11.80 -2.39
C PRO A 144 -8.28 -11.71 -2.43
N SER A 145 -8.95 -12.50 -1.61
CA SER A 145 -10.43 -12.56 -1.59
C SER A 145 -11.14 -11.60 -0.62
N TYR A 146 -10.45 -10.66 0.03
CA TYR A 146 -11.03 -9.79 1.08
C TYR A 146 -12.38 -9.15 0.71
N GLY A 147 -12.46 -8.54 -0.47
CA GLY A 147 -13.64 -7.82 -0.95
C GLY A 147 -14.87 -8.68 -1.28
N ILE A 148 -14.72 -10.02 -1.26
CA ILE A 148 -15.80 -10.97 -1.53
C ILE A 148 -16.16 -11.86 -0.33
N LEU A 149 -15.47 -11.72 0.82
CA LEU A 149 -15.77 -12.52 2.01
C LEU A 149 -17.02 -12.03 2.77
N SER A 150 -17.35 -10.74 2.64
CA SER A 150 -18.48 -10.10 3.31
C SER A 150 -18.94 -8.86 2.55
N ASP A 151 -20.08 -8.29 2.96
CA ASP A 151 -20.61 -7.05 2.40
C ASP A 151 -20.00 -5.77 3.04
N TYR A 152 -18.98 -5.93 3.89
CA TYR A 152 -18.38 -4.78 4.61
C TYR A 152 -17.40 -3.98 3.75
N GLU A 153 -16.60 -4.64 2.92
CA GLU A 153 -15.57 -4.04 2.06
C GLU A 153 -15.82 -4.30 0.57
N GLY A 154 -17.03 -4.73 0.22
CA GLY A 154 -17.41 -5.12 -1.13
C GLY A 154 -18.77 -5.83 -1.13
N LEU A 155 -18.89 -6.91 -1.90
CA LEU A 155 -20.10 -7.72 -1.97
C LEU A 155 -19.74 -9.18 -1.82
N LYS A 156 -20.37 -9.87 -0.87
CA LYS A 156 -20.11 -11.28 -0.63
C LYS A 156 -20.33 -12.11 -1.89
N ALA A 157 -19.32 -12.88 -2.29
CA ALA A 157 -19.35 -13.76 -3.44
C ALA A 157 -18.38 -14.92 -3.27
N GLU A 158 -18.65 -16.02 -3.99
CA GLU A 158 -17.68 -17.11 -4.10
C GLU A 158 -16.57 -16.74 -5.09
N SER A 159 -15.34 -17.18 -4.79
CA SER A 159 -14.21 -17.04 -5.72
C SER A 159 -14.41 -17.96 -6.93
N GLU A 160 -14.27 -17.40 -8.13
CA GLU A 160 -14.28 -18.19 -9.38
C GLU A 160 -12.91 -18.81 -9.67
N ILE A 161 -11.83 -18.14 -9.23
CA ILE A 161 -10.45 -18.58 -9.41
C ILE A 161 -10.12 -19.73 -8.45
N GLY A 162 -10.59 -19.65 -7.20
CA GLY A 162 -10.38 -20.67 -6.16
C GLY A 162 -9.05 -20.53 -5.41
N ALA A 163 -8.25 -19.52 -5.72
CA ALA A 163 -6.95 -19.23 -5.09
C ALA A 163 -6.67 -17.71 -5.13
N CYS A 164 -5.68 -17.25 -4.36
CA CYS A 164 -5.25 -15.86 -4.33
C CYS A 164 -3.87 -15.72 -5.01
N HIS A 165 -3.75 -14.79 -5.94
CA HIS A 165 -2.59 -14.73 -6.84
C HIS A 165 -2.05 -13.30 -6.98
N VAL A 166 -0.87 -13.21 -7.58
CA VAL A 166 -0.25 -11.96 -8.01
C VAL A 166 -0.24 -11.94 -9.53
N TYR A 167 -0.67 -10.82 -10.10
CA TYR A 167 -0.82 -10.68 -11.54
C TYR A 167 -0.06 -9.46 -12.08
N ARG A 168 0.24 -9.50 -13.38
CA ARG A 168 0.78 -8.40 -14.17
C ARG A 168 -0.10 -8.17 -15.39
N ILE A 169 -0.42 -6.92 -15.69
CA ILE A 169 -1.10 -6.52 -16.93
C ILE A 169 -0.04 -6.06 -17.93
N ASP A 170 0.03 -6.74 -19.07
CA ASP A 170 0.91 -6.36 -20.18
C ASP A 170 0.50 -4.98 -20.72
N PRO A 171 1.40 -3.98 -20.75
CA PRO A 171 1.04 -2.61 -21.12
C PRO A 171 0.71 -2.44 -22.60
N GLN A 172 1.15 -3.36 -23.47
CA GLN A 172 0.90 -3.31 -24.91
C GLN A 172 -0.34 -4.11 -25.31
N ARG A 173 -0.49 -5.31 -24.72
CA ARG A 173 -1.51 -6.28 -25.12
C ARG A 173 -2.73 -6.26 -24.21
N GLY A 174 -2.62 -5.73 -23.00
CA GLY A 174 -3.66 -5.75 -21.98
C GLY A 174 -3.93 -7.14 -21.41
N GLU A 175 -3.06 -8.13 -21.65
CA GLU A 175 -3.22 -9.48 -21.10
C GLU A 175 -2.87 -9.49 -19.60
N VAL A 176 -3.68 -10.21 -18.81
CA VAL A 176 -3.44 -10.48 -17.40
C VAL A 176 -2.61 -11.76 -17.27
N GLU A 177 -1.35 -11.62 -16.88
CA GLU A 177 -0.37 -12.70 -16.70
C GLU A 177 -0.30 -13.10 -15.21
N LEU A 178 -0.32 -14.41 -14.92
CA LEU A 178 -0.11 -14.95 -13.57
C LEU A 178 1.38 -14.91 -13.24
N MET A 179 1.75 -14.26 -12.14
CA MET A 179 3.14 -14.02 -11.77
C MET A 179 3.59 -14.83 -10.55
N ALA A 180 2.70 -15.04 -9.59
CA ALA A 180 2.93 -15.90 -8.45
C ALA A 180 1.61 -16.50 -7.94
N ASP A 181 1.65 -17.79 -7.59
CA ASP A 181 0.48 -18.60 -7.22
C ASP A 181 0.62 -19.31 -5.86
N ASP A 182 1.73 -19.11 -5.16
CA ASP A 182 2.09 -19.78 -3.92
C ASP A 182 1.86 -18.89 -2.67
N PHE A 183 0.82 -18.06 -2.70
CA PHE A 183 0.41 -17.17 -1.60
C PHE A 183 -0.92 -17.59 -0.99
N VAL A 184 -1.08 -17.34 0.32
CA VAL A 184 -2.37 -17.53 1.01
C VAL A 184 -3.25 -16.29 0.85
N LYS A 185 -2.72 -15.11 1.18
CA LYS A 185 -3.38 -13.80 1.00
C LYS A 185 -2.34 -12.75 0.59
N PRO A 186 -1.94 -12.71 -0.69
CA PRO A 186 -1.04 -11.69 -1.19
C PRO A 186 -1.69 -10.32 -1.01
N ASN A 187 -0.94 -9.34 -0.53
CA ASN A 187 -1.48 -8.06 -0.08
C ASN A 187 -0.66 -6.89 -0.65
N GLY A 188 0.01 -6.07 0.18
CA GLY A 188 0.90 -5.01 -0.32
C GLY A 188 2.02 -5.55 -1.22
N LEU A 189 2.41 -4.77 -2.21
CA LEU A 189 3.54 -5.05 -3.09
C LEU A 189 4.29 -3.78 -3.48
N ALA A 190 5.61 -3.88 -3.66
CA ALA A 190 6.42 -2.78 -4.18
C ALA A 190 7.75 -3.28 -4.76
N PHE A 191 8.26 -2.56 -5.75
CA PHE A 191 9.58 -2.81 -6.34
C PHE A 191 10.70 -2.13 -5.55
N SER A 192 11.92 -2.66 -5.63
CA SER A 192 13.14 -1.92 -5.30
C SER A 192 13.30 -0.69 -6.19
N PRO A 193 14.10 0.32 -5.78
CA PRO A 193 14.30 1.52 -6.58
C PRO A 193 14.83 1.28 -8.00
N ASP A 194 15.57 0.19 -8.20
CA ASP A 194 16.10 -0.26 -9.48
C ASP A 194 15.24 -1.34 -10.16
N GLU A 195 14.08 -1.65 -9.57
CA GLU A 195 13.11 -2.67 -10.02
C GLU A 195 13.65 -4.09 -10.18
N SER A 196 14.88 -4.36 -9.70
CA SER A 196 15.49 -5.69 -9.75
C SER A 196 14.88 -6.67 -8.73
N LEU A 197 14.14 -6.16 -7.75
CA LEU A 197 13.46 -6.92 -6.71
C LEU A 197 11.99 -6.52 -6.62
N LEU A 198 11.12 -7.51 -6.47
CA LEU A 198 9.71 -7.33 -6.11
C LEU A 198 9.48 -7.88 -4.70
N TYR A 199 8.86 -7.08 -3.85
CA TYR A 199 8.44 -7.47 -2.50
C TYR A 199 6.93 -7.64 -2.47
N ILE A 200 6.46 -8.66 -1.76
CA ILE A 200 5.03 -8.98 -1.66
C ILE A 200 4.73 -9.43 -0.23
N ALA A 201 3.78 -8.77 0.44
CA ALA A 201 3.27 -9.20 1.74
C ALA A 201 2.29 -10.37 1.57
N ASP A 202 2.39 -11.35 2.47
CA ASP A 202 1.36 -12.38 2.66
C ASP A 202 0.76 -12.24 4.06
N THR A 203 -0.55 -12.06 4.07
CA THR A 203 -1.37 -11.81 5.26
C THR A 203 -2.24 -13.01 5.62
N GLY A 204 -1.87 -14.21 5.17
CA GLY A 204 -2.62 -15.45 5.41
C GLY A 204 -2.98 -15.70 6.88
N ALA A 205 -2.17 -15.21 7.83
CA ALA A 205 -2.47 -15.31 9.27
C ALA A 205 -3.75 -14.57 9.72
N SER A 206 -4.34 -13.74 8.84
CA SER A 206 -5.67 -13.14 9.06
C SER A 206 -6.82 -14.14 9.00
N HIS A 207 -6.61 -15.30 8.34
CA HIS A 207 -7.66 -16.30 8.08
C HIS A 207 -7.30 -17.71 8.54
N ALA A 208 -6.01 -17.99 8.74
CA ALA A 208 -5.51 -19.24 9.29
C ALA A 208 -4.57 -18.92 10.46
N PRO A 209 -4.74 -19.47 11.68
CA PRO A 209 -3.89 -19.15 12.82
C PRO A 209 -2.38 -19.31 12.56
N ASP A 210 -2.02 -20.36 11.81
CA ASP A 210 -0.63 -20.69 11.43
C ASP A 210 -0.27 -20.14 10.03
N GLY A 211 -1.08 -19.23 9.50
CA GLY A 211 -0.85 -18.61 8.19
C GLY A 211 0.34 -17.64 8.19
N PRO A 212 0.85 -17.32 7.00
CA PRO A 212 1.97 -16.40 6.85
C PRO A 212 1.64 -14.97 7.30
N ARG A 213 2.65 -14.29 7.84
CA ARG A 213 2.62 -12.88 8.28
C ARG A 213 3.88 -12.13 7.83
N HIS A 214 4.33 -12.43 6.63
CA HIS A 214 5.67 -12.07 6.16
C HIS A 214 5.64 -11.22 4.90
N ILE A 215 6.76 -10.59 4.58
CA ILE A 215 7.06 -10.07 3.25
C ILE A 215 8.03 -11.04 2.60
N ARG A 216 7.73 -11.48 1.39
CA ARG A 216 8.62 -12.27 0.52
C ARG A 216 9.30 -11.36 -0.48
N ARG A 217 10.51 -11.73 -0.91
CA ARG A 217 11.29 -11.01 -1.93
C ARG A 217 11.58 -11.92 -3.12
N PHE A 218 11.39 -11.37 -4.32
CA PHE A 218 11.63 -12.04 -5.59
C PHE A 218 12.63 -11.23 -6.40
N LYS A 219 13.53 -11.92 -7.11
CA LYS A 219 14.33 -11.31 -8.17
C LYS A 219 13.47 -11.17 -9.41
N VAL A 220 13.51 -9.99 -10.01
CA VAL A 220 12.87 -9.68 -11.29
C VAL A 220 13.90 -9.89 -12.40
N GLY A 221 13.53 -10.67 -13.41
CA GLY A 221 14.36 -10.94 -14.58
C GLY A 221 14.58 -9.69 -15.42
N ALA A 222 15.61 -9.70 -16.25
CA ALA A 222 15.91 -8.60 -17.18
C ALA A 222 14.81 -8.35 -18.22
N ASP A 223 13.87 -9.29 -18.37
CA ASP A 223 12.66 -9.15 -19.19
C ASP A 223 11.56 -8.32 -18.50
N GLY A 224 11.77 -7.86 -17.26
CA GLY A 224 10.83 -7.05 -16.49
C GLY A 224 9.62 -7.82 -15.97
N ARG A 225 9.61 -9.15 -16.08
CA ARG A 225 8.45 -9.98 -15.68
C ARG A 225 8.80 -11.31 -15.02
N SER A 226 9.89 -11.97 -15.40
CA SER A 226 10.23 -13.27 -14.81
C SER A 226 10.53 -13.12 -13.32
N LEU A 227 9.91 -13.95 -12.47
CA LEU A 227 10.19 -13.98 -11.03
C LEU A 227 11.01 -15.22 -10.65
N SER A 228 11.95 -15.06 -9.74
CA SER A 228 12.70 -16.16 -9.12
C SER A 228 13.06 -15.87 -7.67
N GLY A 229 13.37 -16.90 -6.89
CA GLY A 229 13.57 -16.76 -5.44
C GLY A 229 12.24 -16.89 -4.71
N GLY A 230 11.89 -15.90 -3.89
CA GLY A 230 10.67 -15.91 -3.09
C GLY A 230 10.92 -16.25 -1.62
N GLU A 231 12.15 -16.06 -1.15
CA GLU A 231 12.50 -16.20 0.27
C GLU A 231 11.77 -15.16 1.13
N VAL A 232 11.59 -15.51 2.40
CA VAL A 232 11.09 -14.58 3.41
C VAL A 232 12.13 -13.49 3.63
N PHE A 233 11.73 -12.24 3.40
CA PHE A 233 12.54 -11.07 3.68
C PHE A 233 12.40 -10.64 5.15
N ALA A 234 11.16 -10.58 5.66
CA ALA A 234 10.88 -10.21 7.03
C ALA A 234 9.57 -10.86 7.52
N GLU A 235 9.51 -11.23 8.79
CA GLU A 235 8.28 -11.62 9.48
C GLU A 235 7.76 -10.46 10.33
N CYS A 236 6.44 -10.28 10.35
CA CYS A 236 5.82 -9.19 11.10
C CYS A 236 5.94 -9.43 12.61
N THR A 237 6.59 -8.49 13.31
CA THR A 237 6.77 -8.56 14.77
C THR A 237 5.54 -8.05 15.54
N SER A 238 4.55 -7.46 14.87
CA SER A 238 3.34 -6.92 15.49
C SER A 238 2.17 -6.91 14.51
N GLY A 239 1.29 -7.90 14.62
CA GLY A 239 0.15 -8.06 13.72
C GLY A 239 0.56 -8.61 12.35
N LEU A 240 0.24 -7.88 11.29
CA LEU A 240 0.45 -8.26 9.89
C LEU A 240 1.06 -7.09 9.13
N PHE A 241 1.89 -7.40 8.13
CA PHE A 241 2.28 -6.43 7.10
C PHE A 241 1.17 -6.35 6.06
N ASP A 242 0.62 -5.16 5.84
CA ASP A 242 -0.43 -4.91 4.87
C ASP A 242 0.19 -4.17 3.67
N GLY A 243 -0.12 -2.89 3.41
CA GLY A 243 0.56 -2.05 2.43
C GLY A 243 1.89 -1.44 2.89
N PHE A 244 2.85 -1.31 1.95
CA PHE A 244 4.18 -0.76 2.21
C PHE A 244 4.78 -0.06 0.98
N ARG A 245 5.82 0.76 1.19
CA ARG A 245 6.58 1.41 0.12
C ARG A 245 8.08 1.41 0.41
N LEU A 246 8.89 1.56 -0.63
CA LEU A 246 10.34 1.65 -0.53
C LEU A 246 10.81 3.09 -0.67
N ASP A 247 11.92 3.40 -0.02
CA ASP A 247 12.66 4.63 -0.24
C ASP A 247 13.83 4.44 -1.21
N THR A 248 14.45 5.55 -1.60
CA THR A 248 15.58 5.61 -2.54
C THR A 248 16.86 4.92 -2.06
N GLU A 249 16.97 4.56 -0.78
CA GLU A 249 18.05 3.73 -0.25
C GLU A 249 17.67 2.25 -0.18
N GLY A 250 16.47 1.89 -0.67
CA GLY A 250 15.92 0.54 -0.65
C GLY A 250 15.33 0.12 0.69
N ARG A 251 15.21 1.03 1.68
CA ARG A 251 14.56 0.68 2.95
C ARG A 251 13.07 0.49 2.72
N ILE A 252 12.49 -0.53 3.35
CA ILE A 252 11.05 -0.80 3.31
C ILE A 252 10.38 -0.11 4.49
N TRP A 253 9.33 0.66 4.21
CA TRP A 253 8.46 1.29 5.19
C TRP A 253 7.11 0.58 5.12
N THR A 254 6.85 -0.32 6.07
CA THR A 254 5.69 -1.21 6.05
C THR A 254 4.72 -0.94 7.18
N SER A 255 3.43 -1.07 6.88
CA SER A 255 2.37 -1.04 7.88
C SER A 255 2.48 -2.21 8.86
N ALA A 256 2.01 -2.01 10.09
CA ALA A 256 1.92 -3.01 11.14
C ALA A 256 0.83 -2.62 12.15
N LEU A 257 0.56 -3.51 13.12
CA LEU A 257 -0.46 -3.25 14.16
C LEU A 257 -0.11 -2.06 15.06
N ASP A 258 1.16 -1.90 15.42
CA ASP A 258 1.66 -0.87 16.33
C ASP A 258 2.20 0.38 15.62
N GLY A 259 2.15 0.43 14.28
CA GLY A 259 2.61 1.59 13.52
C GLY A 259 3.25 1.25 12.18
N VAL A 260 4.31 1.97 11.82
CA VAL A 260 5.11 1.75 10.60
C VAL A 260 6.47 1.19 11.00
N HIS A 261 6.88 0.08 10.40
CA HIS A 261 8.19 -0.53 10.61
C HIS A 261 9.13 -0.15 9.46
N ALA A 262 10.36 0.22 9.80
CA ALA A 262 11.41 0.51 8.82
C ALA A 262 12.41 -0.64 8.77
N TYR A 263 12.50 -1.32 7.62
CA TYR A 263 13.47 -2.38 7.38
C TYR A 263 14.58 -1.92 6.45
N HIS A 264 15.82 -2.30 6.76
CA HIS A 264 16.95 -2.14 5.86
C HIS A 264 16.91 -3.20 4.75
N PRO A 265 17.48 -2.95 3.55
CA PRO A 265 17.56 -3.94 2.46
C PRO A 265 18.14 -5.32 2.82
N ASP A 266 18.90 -5.41 3.91
CA ASP A 266 19.47 -6.66 4.44
C ASP A 266 18.49 -7.49 5.28
N GLY A 267 17.27 -6.99 5.52
CA GLY A 267 16.24 -7.63 6.36
C GLY A 267 16.26 -7.18 7.83
N THR A 268 17.17 -6.29 8.24
CA THR A 268 17.21 -5.78 9.61
C THR A 268 16.05 -4.82 9.88
N LEU A 269 15.24 -5.09 10.91
CA LEU A 269 14.28 -4.13 11.45
C LEU A 269 15.06 -2.98 12.14
N LEU A 270 15.06 -1.80 11.52
CA LEU A 270 15.79 -0.63 12.02
C LEU A 270 15.08 0.01 13.22
N GLY A 271 13.77 0.11 13.14
CA GLY A 271 12.95 0.76 14.15
C GLY A 271 11.51 0.94 13.69
N LYS A 272 10.71 1.58 14.55
CA LYS A 272 9.28 1.77 14.33
C LYS A 272 8.86 3.21 14.59
N ILE A 273 7.95 3.69 13.77
CA ILE A 273 7.13 4.87 14.04
C ILE A 273 5.83 4.35 14.66
N LEU A 274 5.60 4.63 15.93
CA LEU A 274 4.43 4.13 16.66
C LEU A 274 3.20 5.00 16.38
N LEU A 275 2.05 4.35 16.21
CA LEU A 275 0.75 5.00 16.03
C LEU A 275 -0.31 4.39 16.96
N PRO A 276 -1.34 5.15 17.37
CA PRO A 276 -2.43 4.66 18.21
C PRO A 276 -3.48 3.82 17.45
N GLU A 277 -3.29 3.60 16.15
CA GLU A 277 -4.19 2.86 15.27
C GLU A 277 -3.39 1.87 14.43
N ARG A 278 -4.02 0.72 14.10
CA ARG A 278 -3.45 -0.22 13.14
C ARG A 278 -3.23 0.49 11.82
N VAL A 279 -2.00 0.40 11.30
CA VAL A 279 -1.66 0.94 9.98
C VAL A 279 -2.07 -0.08 8.93
N ALA A 280 -2.73 0.38 7.88
CA ALA A 280 -3.09 -0.43 6.73
C ALA A 280 -2.09 -0.18 5.59
N ASN A 281 -1.75 1.08 5.30
CA ASN A 281 -0.90 1.39 4.15
C ASN A 281 -0.14 2.72 4.31
N VAL A 282 0.88 2.95 3.48
CA VAL A 282 1.72 4.15 3.50
C VAL A 282 2.05 4.65 2.09
N CYS A 283 2.31 5.96 1.96
CA CYS A 283 2.72 6.57 0.70
C CYS A 283 3.71 7.70 0.94
N PHE A 284 4.81 7.74 0.18
CA PHE A 284 5.70 8.90 0.17
C PHE A 284 5.14 10.00 -0.74
N GLY A 285 5.17 11.23 -0.24
CA GLY A 285 4.78 12.40 -1.00
C GLY A 285 5.41 13.69 -0.47
N GLY A 286 4.71 14.81 -0.71
CA GLY A 286 5.27 16.14 -0.53
C GLY A 286 6.28 16.52 -1.63
N PRO A 287 6.70 17.78 -1.70
CA PRO A 287 7.53 18.31 -2.79
C PRO A 287 8.94 17.68 -2.88
N LYS A 288 9.44 17.11 -1.77
CA LYS A 288 10.73 16.43 -1.71
C LYS A 288 10.61 14.90 -1.62
N ARG A 289 9.40 14.35 -1.78
CA ARG A 289 9.06 12.92 -1.58
C ARG A 289 9.49 12.36 -0.23
N ASN A 290 9.60 13.19 0.80
CA ASN A 290 10.07 12.82 2.13
C ASN A 290 9.00 12.97 3.21
N ARG A 291 7.74 13.14 2.82
CA ARG A 291 6.60 13.10 3.74
C ARG A 291 5.94 11.73 3.60
N LEU A 292 6.01 10.91 4.64
CA LEU A 292 5.33 9.63 4.67
C LEU A 292 3.90 9.87 5.16
N PHE A 293 2.93 9.67 4.28
CA PHE A 293 1.51 9.60 4.60
C PHE A 293 1.16 8.19 5.04
N ILE A 294 0.32 8.07 6.06
CA ILE A 294 0.03 6.81 6.74
C ILE A 294 -1.47 6.69 6.90
N CYS A 295 -2.06 5.72 6.22
CA CYS A 295 -3.46 5.34 6.36
C CYS A 295 -3.56 4.32 7.50
N ALA A 296 -4.20 4.72 8.61
CA ALA A 296 -4.32 3.88 9.79
C ALA A 296 -5.77 3.86 10.27
N THR A 297 -6.43 2.72 10.09
CA THR A 297 -7.81 2.42 10.49
C THR A 297 -8.79 3.55 10.17
N THR A 298 -9.02 4.51 11.06
CA THR A 298 -10.03 5.58 10.88
C THR A 298 -9.45 6.92 10.42
N SER A 299 -8.13 7.03 10.33
CA SER A 299 -7.42 8.30 10.25
C SER A 299 -6.33 8.33 9.18
N LEU A 300 -6.01 9.54 8.73
CA LEU A 300 -4.84 9.85 7.92
C LEU A 300 -3.81 10.54 8.81
N TYR A 301 -2.60 9.99 8.84
CA TYR A 301 -1.44 10.54 9.53
C TYR A 301 -0.34 10.94 8.54
N ALA A 302 0.61 11.74 9.01
CA ALA A 302 1.84 12.00 8.27
C ALA A 302 3.02 12.27 9.20
N ILE A 303 4.22 12.03 8.67
CA ILE A 303 5.50 12.40 9.29
C ILE A 303 6.54 12.74 8.22
N THR A 304 7.36 13.75 8.45
CA THR A 304 8.51 14.06 7.59
C THR A 304 9.70 13.17 7.94
N LEU A 305 10.35 12.60 6.95
CA LEU A 305 11.51 11.74 7.09
C LEU A 305 12.74 12.40 6.44
N ASN A 306 13.93 11.94 6.81
CA ASN A 306 15.15 12.17 6.02
C ASN A 306 15.20 11.24 4.79
N ALA A 307 14.45 10.13 4.83
CA ALA A 307 14.24 9.24 3.70
C ALA A 307 13.39 9.89 2.61
N LYS A 308 13.66 9.56 1.34
CA LYS A 308 12.84 9.96 0.18
C LYS A 308 12.28 8.72 -0.50
N GLY A 309 10.97 8.68 -0.76
CA GLY A 309 10.33 7.62 -1.52
C GLY A 309 10.94 7.44 -2.91
N ALA A 310 11.05 6.17 -3.34
CA ALA A 310 11.49 5.80 -4.68
C ALA A 310 10.49 6.30 -5.75
#